data_AF-A0A433PX59-F1
#
_entry.id   AF-A0A433PX59-F1
#
_cell.length_a   1.000
_cell.length_b   1.000
_cell.length_c   1.000
_cell.angle_alpha   90.00
_cell.angle_beta   90.00
_cell.angle_gamma   90.00
#
_symmetry.space_group_name_H-M   'P 1'
#
loop_
_entity.id
_entity.type
_entity.pdbx_description
1 polymer ?
#
loop_
_entity_poly.entity_id
_entity_poly.type
_entity_poly.pdbx_seq_one_letter_code
_entity_poly.pdbx_strand_id
1 'polypeptide(L)'
;MAGSDTFSFALFLSTFISSYKAILCTLRNLRETSDPASDKINALIAGSIAGLSLAFEKNRPRRLAIMLYLVTRTSQFGCAWLMKKWAEQRRHRRRELANEMREQLEAQGFKEGERRQLIIKKGWDDKLAKFLVEWAGTGVMMLASAQIIYAFLFEGDTLPKSYFGFLLVHSGWKPDFGSLAAPLAFSIRETVNKLARAGGSIRIPKGVSSREYIARHVSPNIATIIPPKLRHEFVVCALQHPLHDSCARSKIALLFREFARALKLYVPLNGIMTAAFRWNQITTQPEKVVLRFMQSTFRSALFLAAYVTIGMATPCIVRPAVNREAHWIYVLAGVAAGSMVLIEAPGRRLELGLYCLPRALESFWRCMIKWGYARNVPHGDVFLFSTAMGVLMMLYQNEPDTINPHYLSVMTRFFGRN
;
A
#
# COMPACT_ATOMS: atom_id res chain seq x y z
N MET A 1 -8.39 9.91 31.40
CA MET A 1 -7.74 10.12 30.07
C MET A 1 -8.64 9.76 28.89
N ALA A 2 -9.34 8.62 28.87
CA ALA A 2 -10.21 8.24 27.74
C ALA A 2 -11.31 9.26 27.36
N GLY A 3 -11.93 9.92 28.33
CA GLY A 3 -13.01 10.90 28.06
C GLY A 3 -12.56 12.16 27.31
N SER A 4 -11.34 12.65 27.56
CA SER A 4 -10.80 13.84 26.89
C SER A 4 -10.48 13.56 25.41
N ASP A 5 -10.03 12.35 25.12
CA ASP A 5 -9.74 11.88 23.76
C ASP A 5 -11.04 11.77 22.93
N THR A 6 -12.09 11.18 23.50
CA THR A 6 -13.40 11.07 22.84
C THR A 6 -14.02 12.44 22.60
N PHE A 7 -13.93 13.35 23.57
CA PHE A 7 -14.42 14.71 23.42
C PHE A 7 -13.69 15.47 22.31
N SER A 8 -12.36 15.37 22.25
CA SER A 8 -11.56 16.03 21.22
C SER A 8 -11.92 15.53 19.81
N PHE A 9 -12.13 14.22 19.67
CA PHE A 9 -12.56 13.63 18.39
C PHE A 9 -13.99 14.05 18.00
N ALA A 10 -14.93 14.06 18.97
CA ALA A 10 -16.29 14.52 18.74
C ALA A 10 -16.34 16.00 18.33
N LEU A 11 -15.54 16.85 19.00
CA LEU A 11 -15.42 18.27 18.68
C LEU A 11 -14.85 18.49 17.28
N PHE A 12 -13.83 17.72 16.89
CA PHE A 12 -13.30 17.71 15.52
C PHE A 12 -14.42 17.43 14.50
N LEU A 13 -15.16 16.35 14.70
CA LEU A 13 -16.19 15.91 13.74
C LEU A 13 -17.38 16.87 13.67
N SER A 14 -17.88 17.34 14.82
CA SER A 14 -18.99 18.28 14.86
C SER A 14 -18.62 19.63 14.25
N THR A 15 -17.44 20.15 14.58
CA THR A 15 -16.96 21.42 14.01
C THR A 15 -16.74 21.29 12.51
N PHE A 16 -16.22 20.16 12.04
CA PHE A 16 -16.09 19.90 10.60
C PHE A 16 -17.44 20.00 9.89
N ILE A 17 -18.45 19.23 10.34
CA ILE A 17 -19.75 19.14 9.67
C ILE A 17 -20.47 20.50 9.69
N SER A 18 -20.48 21.18 10.85
CA SER A 18 -21.16 22.48 10.99
C SER A 18 -20.47 23.57 10.18
N SER A 19 -19.14 23.68 10.25
CA SER A 19 -18.40 24.69 9.49
C SER A 19 -18.48 24.45 7.98
N TYR A 20 -18.39 23.19 7.53
CA TYR A 20 -18.54 22.84 6.12
C TYR A 20 -19.88 23.34 5.56
N LYS A 21 -20.99 23.01 6.23
CA LYS A 21 -22.33 23.41 5.78
C LYS A 21 -22.53 24.92 5.83
N ALA A 22 -22.08 25.56 6.91
CA ALA A 22 -22.16 27.01 7.05
C ALA A 22 -21.40 27.72 5.92
N ILE A 23 -20.13 27.36 5.70
CA ILE A 23 -19.29 27.98 4.67
C ILE A 23 -19.84 27.71 3.28
N LEU A 24 -20.25 26.48 2.98
CA LEU A 24 -20.83 26.15 1.67
C LEU A 24 -22.11 26.95 1.40
N CYS A 25 -22.99 27.05 2.40
CA CYS A 25 -24.22 27.84 2.29
C CYS A 25 -23.91 29.32 2.08
N THR A 26 -22.96 29.88 2.86
CA THR A 26 -22.53 31.27 2.71
C THR A 26 -21.93 31.52 1.32
N LEU A 27 -21.07 30.63 0.80
CA LEU A 27 -20.47 30.77 -0.53
C LEU A 27 -21.50 30.66 -1.66
N ARG A 28 -22.55 29.84 -1.48
CA ARG A 28 -23.67 29.75 -2.41
C ARG A 28 -24.56 30.99 -2.33
N ASN A 29 -24.81 31.53 -1.14
CA ASN A 29 -25.69 32.68 -0.94
C ASN A 29 -25.04 34.02 -1.34
N LEU A 30 -23.71 34.13 -1.20
CA LEU A 30 -22.93 35.25 -1.72
C LEU A 30 -22.86 35.26 -3.26
N ARG A 31 -23.42 34.24 -3.92
CA ARG A 31 -23.28 34.03 -5.34
C ARG A 31 -24.64 33.97 -6.04
N GLU A 32 -24.79 34.78 -7.08
CA GLU A 32 -26.04 34.89 -7.86
C GLU A 32 -26.13 33.89 -9.04
N THR A 33 -25.07 33.13 -9.34
CA THR A 33 -25.00 32.22 -10.51
C THR A 33 -24.92 30.73 -10.13
N SER A 34 -25.74 29.89 -10.77
CA SER A 34 -25.87 28.44 -10.51
C SER A 34 -25.01 27.52 -11.41
N ASP A 35 -23.76 27.88 -11.68
CA ASP A 35 -22.87 27.08 -12.55
C ASP A 35 -22.27 25.86 -11.82
N PRO A 36 -22.30 24.64 -12.41
CA PRO A 36 -21.66 23.45 -11.84
C PRO A 36 -20.14 23.54 -11.62
N ALA A 37 -19.38 24.25 -12.47
CA ALA A 37 -17.93 24.38 -12.28
C ALA A 37 -17.58 25.18 -11.02
N SER A 38 -18.48 26.08 -10.70
CA SER A 38 -18.41 27.01 -9.60
C SER A 38 -18.78 26.39 -8.26
N ASP A 39 -19.74 25.48 -8.24
CA ASP A 39 -20.07 24.70 -7.04
C ASP A 39 -18.93 23.74 -6.64
N LYS A 40 -18.13 23.26 -7.61
CA LYS A 40 -16.89 22.51 -7.33
C LYS A 40 -15.90 23.31 -6.50
N ILE A 41 -15.69 24.58 -6.84
CA ILE A 41 -14.76 25.47 -6.13
C ILE A 41 -15.30 25.78 -4.74
N ASN A 42 -16.60 26.00 -4.60
CA ASN A 42 -17.24 26.22 -3.31
C ASN A 42 -17.06 25.02 -2.37
N ALA A 43 -17.31 23.81 -2.87
CA ALA A 43 -17.10 22.56 -2.13
C ALA A 43 -15.63 22.36 -1.73
N LEU A 44 -14.70 22.70 -2.63
CA LEU A 44 -13.25 22.65 -2.39
C LEU A 44 -12.84 23.61 -1.26
N ILE A 45 -13.28 24.86 -1.32
CA ILE A 45 -12.96 25.89 -0.32
C ILE A 45 -13.60 25.53 1.03
N ALA A 46 -14.90 25.22 1.03
CA ALA A 46 -15.63 24.86 2.24
C ALA A 46 -15.01 23.63 2.92
N GLY A 47 -14.68 22.58 2.16
CA GLY A 47 -14.02 21.38 2.68
C GLY A 47 -12.61 21.66 3.21
N SER A 48 -11.86 22.57 2.55
CA SER A 48 -10.52 22.95 2.99
C SER A 48 -10.53 23.74 4.29
N ILE A 49 -11.40 24.75 4.40
CA ILE A 49 -11.51 25.56 5.62
C ILE A 49 -12.07 24.72 6.77
N ALA A 50 -13.13 23.95 6.53
CA ALA A 50 -13.69 23.05 7.54
C ALA A 50 -12.66 22.03 8.01
N GLY A 51 -11.77 21.58 7.13
CA GLY A 51 -10.70 20.62 7.44
C GLY A 51 -9.70 21.10 8.50
N LEU A 52 -9.59 22.41 8.75
CA LEU A 52 -8.79 22.96 9.85
C LEU A 52 -9.27 22.46 11.23
N SER A 53 -10.51 21.96 11.32
CA SER A 53 -11.04 21.33 12.54
C SER A 53 -10.19 20.16 13.03
N LEU A 54 -9.35 19.54 12.19
CA LEU A 54 -8.42 18.49 12.62
C LEU A 54 -7.45 19.00 13.70
N ALA A 55 -7.22 20.31 13.80
CA ALA A 55 -6.45 20.92 14.88
C ALA A 55 -7.00 20.61 16.29
N PHE A 56 -8.31 20.33 16.41
CA PHE A 56 -8.92 19.92 17.68
C PHE A 56 -8.52 18.50 18.11
N GLU A 57 -8.00 17.68 17.19
CA GLU A 57 -7.49 16.36 17.53
C GLU A 57 -6.11 16.47 18.22
N LYS A 58 -6.10 16.32 19.54
CA LYS A 58 -4.90 16.42 20.38
C LYS A 58 -4.03 15.16 20.31
N ASN A 59 -4.61 14.00 20.01
CA ASN A 59 -3.88 12.73 19.94
C ASN A 59 -3.10 12.65 18.62
N ARG A 60 -1.81 12.99 18.66
CA ARG A 60 -0.94 13.04 17.47
C ARG A 60 -0.92 11.73 16.63
N PRO A 61 -0.75 10.53 17.21
CA PRO A 61 -0.85 9.28 16.46
C PRO A 61 -2.17 9.11 15.72
N ARG A 62 -3.30 9.41 16.39
CA ARG A 62 -4.63 9.33 15.79
C ARG A 62 -4.81 10.37 14.69
N ARG A 63 -4.37 11.60 14.93
CA ARG A 63 -4.40 12.70 13.96
C ARG A 63 -3.63 12.36 12.68
N LEU A 64 -2.40 11.84 12.81
CA LEU A 64 -1.59 11.41 11.67
C LEU A 64 -2.25 10.25 10.92
N ALA A 65 -2.83 9.28 11.61
CA ALA A 65 -3.54 8.17 10.99
C ALA A 65 -4.77 8.63 10.19
N ILE A 66 -5.57 9.54 10.76
CA ILE A 66 -6.74 10.15 10.08
C ILE A 66 -6.27 10.91 8.82
N MET A 67 -5.24 11.74 8.96
CA MET A 67 -4.67 12.51 7.85
C MET A 67 -4.18 11.61 6.71
N LEU A 68 -3.33 10.62 7.02
CA LEU A 68 -2.76 9.72 6.01
C LEU A 68 -3.83 8.87 5.33
N TYR A 69 -4.83 8.42 6.09
CA TYR A 69 -5.95 7.69 5.54
C TYR A 69 -6.76 8.54 4.57
N LEU A 70 -7.11 9.77 4.97
CA LEU A 70 -7.84 10.69 4.11
C LEU A 70 -7.05 11.02 2.85
N VAL A 71 -5.78 11.42 2.97
CA VAL A 71 -4.91 11.71 1.84
C VAL A 71 -4.87 10.53 0.87
N THR A 72 -4.74 9.31 1.38
CA THR A 72 -4.71 8.09 0.55
C THR A 72 -6.04 7.87 -0.19
N ARG A 73 -7.18 8.01 0.49
CA ARG A 73 -8.51 7.81 -0.12
C ARG A 73 -8.87 8.93 -1.09
N THR A 74 -8.59 10.19 -0.75
CA THR A 74 -8.75 11.33 -1.65
C THR A 74 -7.88 11.16 -2.89
N SER A 75 -6.63 10.71 -2.74
CA SER A 75 -5.76 10.44 -3.89
C SER A 75 -6.31 9.31 -4.77
N GLN A 76 -6.84 8.24 -4.17
CA GLN A 76 -7.51 7.16 -4.90
C GLN A 76 -8.69 7.68 -5.73
N PHE A 77 -9.60 8.45 -5.12
CA PHE A 77 -10.78 8.98 -5.81
C PHE A 77 -10.40 10.05 -6.85
N GLY A 78 -9.41 10.90 -6.55
CA GLY A 78 -8.86 11.86 -7.49
C GLY A 78 -8.25 11.19 -8.72
N CYS A 79 -7.48 10.12 -8.54
CA CYS A 79 -6.97 9.31 -9.64
C CYS A 79 -8.10 8.66 -10.45
N ALA A 80 -9.14 8.14 -9.79
CA ALA A 80 -10.32 7.59 -10.46
C ALA A 80 -11.05 8.65 -11.29
N TRP A 81 -11.20 9.86 -10.76
CA TRP A 81 -11.77 11.00 -11.47
C TRP A 81 -10.93 11.42 -12.68
N LEU A 82 -9.61 11.53 -12.54
CA LEU A 82 -8.70 11.82 -13.65
C LEU A 82 -8.80 10.75 -14.74
N MET A 83 -8.84 9.47 -14.36
CA MET A 83 -9.01 8.36 -15.30
C MET A 83 -10.38 8.40 -16.01
N LYS A 84 -11.45 8.80 -15.29
CA LYS A 84 -12.79 9.02 -15.88
C LYS A 84 -12.75 10.13 -16.92
N LYS A 85 -12.20 11.30 -16.59
CA LYS A 85 -12.06 12.44 -17.52
C LYS A 85 -11.20 12.09 -18.73
N TRP A 86 -10.09 11.42 -18.50
CA TRP A 86 -9.24 10.95 -19.60
C TRP A 86 -9.97 9.93 -20.49
N ALA A 87 -10.77 9.03 -19.93
CA ALA A 87 -11.59 8.08 -20.70
C ALA A 87 -12.72 8.76 -21.48
N GLU A 88 -13.37 9.79 -20.92
CA GLU A 88 -14.36 10.63 -21.61
C GLU A 88 -13.74 11.33 -22.83
N GLN A 89 -12.59 11.99 -22.64
CA GLN A 89 -11.88 12.67 -23.71
C GLN A 89 -11.40 11.72 -24.82
N ARG A 90 -10.93 10.51 -24.46
CA ARG A 90 -10.58 9.48 -25.45
C ARG A 90 -11.79 8.98 -26.23
N ARG A 91 -12.93 8.78 -25.56
CA ARG A 91 -14.19 8.40 -26.23
C ARG A 91 -14.68 9.49 -27.18
N HIS A 92 -14.52 10.76 -26.82
CA HIS A 92 -14.86 11.90 -27.69
C HIS A 92 -14.01 11.88 -28.97
N ARG A 93 -12.69 11.88 -28.83
CA ARG A 93 -11.75 11.83 -29.97
C ARG A 93 -11.99 10.64 -30.91
N ARG A 94 -12.35 9.49 -30.35
CA ARG A 94 -12.71 8.30 -31.14
C ARG A 94 -14.02 8.46 -31.90
N ARG A 95 -15.01 9.14 -31.34
CA ARG A 95 -16.28 9.42 -32.03
C ARG A 95 -16.04 10.39 -33.19
N GLU A 96 -15.23 11.42 -32.98
CA GLU A 96 -14.83 12.35 -34.04
C GLU A 96 -14.12 11.62 -35.18
N LEU A 97 -13.08 10.84 -34.87
CA LEU A 97 -12.35 10.05 -35.88
C LEU A 97 -13.27 9.03 -36.59
N ALA A 98 -14.20 8.41 -35.87
CA ALA A 98 -15.15 7.47 -36.47
C ALA A 98 -16.09 8.16 -37.46
N ASN A 99 -16.53 9.38 -37.14
CA ASN A 99 -17.37 10.18 -38.02
C ASN A 99 -16.59 10.60 -39.27
N GLU A 100 -15.37 11.11 -39.12
CA GLU A 100 -14.50 11.49 -40.25
C GLU A 100 -14.21 10.30 -41.18
N MET A 101 -13.84 9.14 -40.63
CA MET A 101 -13.59 7.93 -41.43
C MET A 101 -14.86 7.43 -42.14
N ARG A 102 -16.03 7.59 -41.51
CA ARG A 102 -17.31 7.22 -42.11
C ARG A 102 -17.64 8.11 -43.29
N GLU A 103 -17.46 9.43 -43.15
CA GLU A 103 -17.65 10.40 -44.24
C GLU A 103 -16.71 10.10 -45.42
N GLN A 104 -15.44 9.77 -45.14
CA GLN A 104 -14.47 9.37 -46.18
C GLN A 104 -14.88 8.09 -46.93
N LEU A 105 -15.34 7.07 -46.20
CA LEU A 105 -15.82 5.82 -46.80
C LEU A 105 -17.10 6.03 -47.62
N GLU A 106 -18.03 6.85 -47.13
CA GLU A 106 -19.24 7.21 -47.87
C GLU A 106 -18.90 8.00 -49.15
N ALA A 107 -17.88 8.87 -49.13
CA ALA A 107 -17.40 9.61 -50.29
C ALA A 107 -16.68 8.75 -51.34
N GLN A 108 -16.00 7.68 -50.94
CA GLN A 108 -15.27 6.79 -51.86
C GLN A 108 -16.20 5.80 -52.59
N GLY A 109 -17.43 5.60 -52.10
CA GLY A 109 -18.36 4.62 -52.63
C GLY A 109 -17.98 3.18 -52.27
N PHE A 110 -18.97 2.30 -52.12
CA PHE A 110 -18.74 0.89 -51.76
C PHE A 110 -18.95 -0.01 -52.98
N LYS A 111 -18.08 -1.01 -53.16
CA LYS A 111 -18.30 -2.06 -54.17
C LYS A 111 -19.37 -3.04 -53.68
N GLU A 112 -20.17 -3.54 -54.61
CA GLU A 112 -21.27 -4.48 -54.32
C GLU A 112 -20.72 -5.75 -53.65
N GLY A 113 -21.13 -6.02 -52.41
CA GLY A 113 -20.67 -7.19 -51.61
C GLY A 113 -19.66 -6.89 -50.49
N GLU A 114 -19.10 -5.68 -50.38
CA GLU A 114 -18.19 -5.34 -49.29
C GLU A 114 -18.95 -5.10 -47.97
N ARG A 115 -18.51 -5.76 -46.88
CA ARG A 115 -19.07 -5.51 -45.54
C ARG A 115 -18.65 -4.13 -45.05
N ARG A 116 -19.64 -3.31 -44.70
CA ARG A 116 -19.45 -2.03 -44.01
C ARG A 116 -18.91 -2.28 -42.58
N GLN A 117 -17.59 -2.34 -42.42
CA GLN A 117 -16.95 -2.42 -41.11
C GLN A 117 -15.91 -1.30 -40.94
N LEU A 118 -16.21 -0.37 -40.04
CA LEU A 118 -15.27 0.65 -39.57
C LEU A 118 -14.30 0.02 -38.56
N ILE A 119 -13.10 -0.31 -38.99
CA ILE A 119 -12.05 -0.83 -38.11
C ILE A 119 -11.21 0.33 -37.58
N ILE A 120 -11.58 0.83 -36.40
CA ILE A 120 -10.76 1.83 -35.68
C ILE A 120 -9.60 1.11 -35.00
N LYS A 121 -8.37 1.34 -35.47
CA LYS A 121 -7.16 0.78 -34.83
C LYS A 121 -7.03 1.33 -33.40
N LYS A 122 -6.77 0.42 -32.44
CA LYS A 122 -6.51 0.80 -31.04
C LYS A 122 -5.21 1.62 -30.96
N GLY A 123 -5.28 2.77 -30.32
CA GLY A 123 -4.14 3.67 -30.12
C GLY A 123 -3.20 3.19 -29.01
N TRP A 124 -2.08 3.90 -28.83
CA TRP A 124 -1.16 3.66 -27.71
C TRP A 124 -1.80 4.02 -26.35
N ASP A 125 -2.68 5.02 -26.35
CA ASP A 125 -3.47 5.44 -25.19
C ASP A 125 -4.38 4.33 -24.63
N ASP A 126 -4.93 3.47 -25.48
CA ASP A 126 -5.74 2.32 -25.05
C ASP A 126 -4.91 1.22 -24.40
N LYS A 127 -3.72 0.97 -24.96
CA LYS A 127 -2.77 0.03 -24.38
C LYS A 127 -2.34 0.52 -23.00
N LEU A 128 -2.04 1.81 -22.88
CA LEU A 128 -1.71 2.44 -21.62
C LEU A 128 -2.88 2.38 -20.61
N ALA A 129 -4.10 2.71 -21.03
CA ALA A 129 -5.26 2.66 -20.15
C ALA A 129 -5.54 1.24 -19.63
N LYS A 130 -5.45 0.23 -20.51
CA LYS A 130 -5.57 -1.17 -20.13
C LYS A 130 -4.48 -1.56 -19.12
N PHE A 131 -3.23 -1.18 -19.40
CA PHE A 131 -2.10 -1.44 -18.52
C PHE A 131 -2.31 -0.81 -17.14
N LEU A 132 -2.70 0.46 -17.06
CA LEU A 132 -2.93 1.14 -15.79
C LEU A 132 -4.05 0.47 -14.97
N VAL A 133 -5.18 0.13 -15.59
CA VAL A 133 -6.28 -0.54 -14.89
C VAL A 133 -5.88 -1.92 -14.37
N GLU A 134 -5.09 -2.67 -15.14
CA GLU A 134 -4.66 -4.02 -14.81
C GLU A 134 -3.56 -4.04 -13.73
N TRP A 135 -2.64 -3.07 -13.78
CA TRP A 135 -1.42 -3.06 -12.96
C TRP A 135 -1.40 -2.03 -11.84
N ALA A 136 -2.34 -1.08 -11.75
CA ALA A 136 -2.34 -0.05 -10.71
C ALA A 136 -2.27 -0.64 -9.29
N GLY A 137 -3.11 -1.63 -8.99
CA GLY A 137 -3.11 -2.27 -7.66
C GLY A 137 -1.78 -2.94 -7.32
N THR A 138 -1.19 -3.64 -8.30
CA THR A 138 0.12 -4.29 -8.15
C THR A 138 1.23 -3.26 -7.99
N GLY A 139 1.23 -2.18 -8.78
CA GLY A 139 2.21 -1.11 -8.72
C GLY A 139 2.19 -0.38 -7.37
N VAL A 140 1.00 -0.03 -6.86
CA VAL A 140 0.85 0.58 -5.53
C VAL A 140 1.40 -0.35 -4.45
N MET A 141 1.09 -1.65 -4.52
CA MET A 141 1.65 -2.62 -3.58
C MET A 141 3.18 -2.70 -3.68
N MET A 142 3.75 -2.82 -4.88
CA MET A 142 5.20 -2.89 -5.09
C MET A 142 5.92 -1.67 -4.50
N LEU A 143 5.40 -0.47 -4.72
CA LEU A 143 5.98 0.77 -4.18
C LEU A 143 5.86 0.84 -2.65
N ALA A 144 4.67 0.52 -2.10
CA ALA A 144 4.47 0.51 -0.66
C ALA A 144 5.39 -0.51 0.03
N SER A 145 5.49 -1.72 -0.53
CA SER A 145 6.32 -2.80 -0.01
C SER A 145 7.81 -2.52 -0.13
N ALA A 146 8.26 -1.88 -1.23
CA ALA A 146 9.64 -1.40 -1.37
C ALA A 146 10.03 -0.51 -0.19
N GLN A 147 9.21 0.48 0.13
CA GLN A 147 9.45 1.37 1.26
C GLN A 147 9.34 0.65 2.62
N ILE A 148 8.34 -0.21 2.80
CA ILE A 148 8.14 -0.91 4.08
C ILE A 148 9.30 -1.86 4.40
N ILE A 149 9.77 -2.65 3.42
CA ILE A 149 10.91 -3.56 3.63
C ILE A 149 12.19 -2.77 3.85
N TYR A 150 12.40 -1.70 3.08
CA TYR A 150 13.54 -0.80 3.30
C TYR A 150 13.52 -0.25 4.73
N ALA A 151 12.39 0.30 5.17
CA ALA A 151 12.23 0.86 6.50
C ALA A 151 12.40 -0.20 7.58
N PHE A 152 11.84 -1.40 7.40
CA PHE A 152 11.98 -2.51 8.35
C PHE A 152 13.44 -2.86 8.63
N LEU A 153 14.29 -2.87 7.61
CA LEU A 153 15.69 -3.28 7.75
C LEU A 153 16.62 -2.10 8.08
N PHE A 154 16.42 -0.93 7.49
CA PHE A 154 17.35 0.19 7.61
C PHE A 154 16.87 1.29 8.55
N GLU A 155 15.56 1.52 8.65
CA GLU A 155 15.00 2.67 9.35
C GLU A 155 13.82 2.27 10.22
N GLY A 156 14.01 1.23 11.05
CA GLY A 156 12.93 0.62 11.82
C GLY A 156 12.24 1.58 12.81
N ASP A 157 12.94 2.63 13.22
CA ASP A 157 12.42 3.74 14.04
C ASP A 157 11.41 4.64 13.30
N THR A 158 11.35 4.57 11.97
CA THR A 158 10.36 5.30 11.16
C THR A 158 9.00 4.60 11.13
N LEU A 159 8.93 3.33 11.51
CA LEU A 159 7.69 2.56 11.55
C LEU A 159 7.02 2.64 12.93
N PRO A 160 5.68 2.60 13.01
CA PRO A 160 4.99 2.43 14.29
C PRO A 160 5.47 1.16 15.02
N LYS A 161 5.71 1.24 16.33
CA LYS A 161 6.25 0.11 17.12
C LYS A 161 5.43 -1.18 16.98
N SER A 162 4.10 -1.07 16.95
CA SER A 162 3.19 -2.21 16.73
C SER A 162 3.38 -2.85 15.35
N TYR A 163 3.58 -2.01 14.33
CA TYR A 163 3.79 -2.45 12.95
C TYR A 163 5.18 -3.09 12.77
N PHE A 164 6.23 -2.49 13.35
CA PHE A 164 7.56 -3.10 13.36
C PHE A 164 7.55 -4.47 14.08
N GLY A 165 6.87 -4.57 15.22
CA GLY A 165 6.68 -5.84 15.94
C GLY A 165 5.91 -6.87 15.11
N PHE A 166 4.90 -6.45 14.35
CA PHE A 166 4.17 -7.30 13.41
C PHE A 166 5.09 -7.85 12.30
N LEU A 167 5.96 -7.02 11.72
CA LEU A 167 6.94 -7.45 10.72
C LEU A 167 7.98 -8.42 11.29
N LEU A 168 8.42 -8.21 12.54
CA LEU A 168 9.31 -9.16 13.24
C LEU A 168 8.66 -10.52 13.49
N VAL A 169 7.34 -10.55 13.78
CA VAL A 169 6.61 -11.81 13.85
C VAL A 169 6.70 -12.49 12.49
N HIS A 170 6.19 -11.84 11.45
CA HIS A 170 6.02 -12.48 10.15
C HIS A 170 7.35 -12.89 9.49
N SER A 171 8.39 -12.06 9.55
CA SER A 171 9.75 -12.44 9.12
C SER A 171 10.31 -13.75 9.73
N GLY A 172 9.68 -14.28 10.79
CA GLY A 172 10.05 -15.52 11.47
C GLY A 172 11.01 -15.25 12.64
N TRP A 173 11.54 -14.04 12.74
CA TRP A 173 12.57 -13.69 13.70
C TRP A 173 12.05 -13.62 15.13
N LYS A 174 10.86 -13.05 15.39
CA LYS A 174 10.32 -13.00 16.75
C LYS A 174 9.98 -14.40 17.30
N PRO A 175 9.34 -15.31 16.54
CA PRO A 175 9.18 -16.70 16.98
C PRO A 175 10.49 -17.44 17.22
N ASP A 176 11.52 -17.22 16.38
CA ASP A 176 12.76 -18.00 16.44
C ASP A 176 13.79 -17.42 17.44
N PHE A 177 13.81 -16.10 17.65
CA PHE A 177 14.85 -15.40 18.42
C PHE A 177 14.33 -14.57 19.59
N GLY A 178 13.01 -14.47 19.77
CA GLY A 178 12.40 -13.75 20.89
C GLY A 178 12.86 -12.29 20.96
N SER A 179 13.50 -11.91 22.08
CA SER A 179 14.01 -10.56 22.33
C SER A 179 15.17 -10.16 21.40
N LEU A 180 15.89 -11.13 20.82
CA LEU A 180 17.01 -10.87 19.91
C LEU A 180 16.58 -10.54 18.49
N ALA A 181 15.28 -10.61 18.16
CA ALA A 181 14.77 -10.33 16.81
C ALA A 181 15.03 -8.88 16.35
N ALA A 182 14.81 -7.89 17.23
CA ALA A 182 15.08 -6.48 16.91
C ALA A 182 16.59 -6.16 16.86
N PRO A 183 17.43 -6.61 17.82
CA PRO A 183 18.88 -6.52 17.71
C PRO A 183 19.45 -7.18 16.45
N LEU A 184 18.86 -8.29 15.99
CA LEU A 184 19.26 -8.95 14.75
C LEU A 184 19.00 -8.06 13.53
N ALA A 185 17.81 -7.46 13.43
CA ALA A 185 17.47 -6.50 12.37
C ALA A 185 18.47 -5.33 12.33
N PHE A 186 18.79 -4.77 13.50
CA PHE A 186 19.78 -3.72 13.66
C PHE A 186 21.19 -4.17 13.23
N SER A 187 21.59 -5.39 13.57
CA SER A 187 22.89 -5.94 13.18
C SER A 187 22.99 -6.15 11.67
N ILE A 188 21.89 -6.56 11.01
CA ILE A 188 21.79 -6.62 9.55
C ILE A 188 21.99 -5.23 8.95
N ARG A 189 21.31 -4.21 9.48
CA ARG A 189 21.46 -2.82 9.04
C ARG A 189 22.91 -2.36 9.07
N GLU A 190 23.56 -2.49 10.23
CA GLU A 190 24.93 -2.01 10.41
C GLU A 190 25.90 -2.77 9.52
N THR A 191 25.73 -4.09 9.42
CA THR A 191 26.56 -4.94 8.55
C THR A 191 26.42 -4.52 7.09
N VAL A 192 25.20 -4.33 6.59
CA VAL A 192 24.97 -3.89 5.21
C VAL A 192 25.52 -2.49 4.98
N ASN A 193 25.29 -1.54 5.90
CA ASN A 193 25.82 -0.18 5.79
C ASN A 193 27.36 -0.18 5.73
N LYS A 194 28.01 -1.00 6.57
CA LYS A 194 29.47 -1.15 6.59
C LYS A 194 29.97 -1.75 5.29
N LEU A 195 29.37 -2.84 4.81
CA LEU A 195 29.77 -3.50 3.57
C LEU A 195 29.55 -2.62 2.34
N ALA A 196 28.41 -1.90 2.28
CA ALA A 196 28.09 -1.00 1.17
C ALA A 196 29.02 0.21 1.09
N ARG A 197 29.50 0.74 2.22
CA ARG A 197 30.42 1.89 2.28
C ARG A 197 31.88 1.49 2.09
N ALA A 198 32.33 0.44 2.79
CA ALA A 198 33.73 0.05 2.82
C ALA A 198 34.15 -0.80 1.61
N GLY A 199 33.19 -1.36 0.86
CA GLY A 199 33.48 -2.23 -0.29
C GLY A 199 34.22 -3.53 0.07
N GLY A 200 34.15 -3.95 1.34
CA GLY A 200 34.82 -5.15 1.84
C GLY A 200 34.20 -6.46 1.34
N SER A 201 34.90 -7.57 1.59
CA SER A 201 34.38 -8.91 1.25
C SER A 201 33.05 -9.18 1.96
N ILE A 202 32.02 -9.49 1.17
CA ILE A 202 30.72 -9.93 1.67
C ILE A 202 30.70 -11.41 2.07
N ARG A 203 31.81 -12.13 1.80
CA ARG A 203 31.96 -13.56 2.00
C ARG A 203 32.67 -13.87 3.30
N ILE A 204 32.23 -14.94 3.96
CA ILE A 204 32.93 -15.51 5.13
C ILE A 204 34.10 -16.36 4.61
N PRO A 205 35.33 -16.20 5.15
CA PRO A 205 36.47 -17.01 4.74
C PRO A 205 36.23 -18.51 4.87
N LYS A 206 36.74 -19.30 3.91
CA LYS A 206 36.62 -20.76 3.93
C LYS A 206 37.28 -21.32 5.20
N GLY A 207 36.57 -22.22 5.89
CA GLY A 207 37.05 -22.87 7.12
C GLY A 207 36.57 -22.22 8.42
N VAL A 208 36.16 -20.95 8.40
CA VAL A 208 35.63 -20.23 9.58
C VAL A 208 34.15 -20.53 9.74
N SER A 209 33.71 -20.81 10.97
CA SER A 209 32.28 -20.99 11.25
C SER A 209 31.53 -19.64 11.20
N SER A 210 30.26 -19.66 10.84
CA SER A 210 29.46 -18.43 10.80
C SER A 210 29.38 -17.79 12.19
N ARG A 211 29.26 -18.62 13.23
CA ARG A 211 29.24 -18.18 14.62
C ARG A 211 30.52 -17.43 14.99
N GLU A 212 31.68 -18.01 14.70
CA GLU A 212 32.98 -17.41 14.99
C GLU A 212 33.16 -16.09 14.25
N TYR A 213 32.81 -16.05 12.97
CA TYR A 213 32.92 -14.83 12.18
C TYR A 213 32.03 -13.71 12.71
N ILE A 214 30.75 -14.00 12.98
CA ILE A 214 29.77 -13.04 13.51
C ILE A 214 30.16 -12.58 14.92
N ALA A 215 30.70 -13.46 15.77
CA ALA A 215 31.16 -13.09 17.11
C ALA A 215 32.30 -12.06 17.07
N ARG A 216 33.23 -12.20 16.12
CA ARG A 216 34.40 -11.31 16.00
C ARG A 216 34.09 -10.01 15.27
N HIS A 217 33.26 -10.03 14.22
CA HIS A 217 33.12 -8.90 13.30
C HIS A 217 31.77 -8.17 13.35
N VAL A 218 30.76 -8.75 14.00
CA VAL A 218 29.40 -8.18 14.06
C VAL A 218 28.95 -8.00 15.51
N SER A 219 28.68 -9.09 16.24
CA SER A 219 28.25 -9.05 17.62
C SER A 219 28.39 -10.42 18.30
N PRO A 220 29.06 -10.51 19.47
CA PRO A 220 29.10 -11.72 20.29
C PRO A 220 27.71 -12.20 20.70
N ASN A 221 26.80 -11.27 21.03
CA ASN A 221 25.45 -11.59 21.47
C ASN A 221 24.64 -12.23 20.34
N ILE A 222 24.71 -11.69 19.12
CA ILE A 222 24.03 -12.29 17.96
C ILE A 222 24.64 -13.64 17.60
N ALA A 223 25.95 -13.84 17.76
CA ALA A 223 26.57 -15.13 17.49
C ALA A 223 26.01 -16.27 18.35
N THR A 224 25.43 -15.98 19.52
CA THR A 224 24.84 -17.02 20.39
C THR A 224 23.66 -17.76 19.75
N ILE A 225 22.94 -17.13 18.81
CA ILE A 225 21.79 -17.74 18.12
C ILE A 225 22.21 -18.64 16.95
N ILE A 226 23.49 -18.62 16.56
CA ILE A 226 24.03 -19.37 15.43
C ILE A 226 24.64 -20.69 15.95
N PRO A 227 24.13 -21.87 15.54
CA PRO A 227 24.76 -23.14 15.84
C PRO A 227 26.24 -23.18 15.41
N PRO A 228 27.15 -23.77 16.22
CA PRO A 228 28.61 -23.65 16.04
C PRO A 228 29.13 -24.30 14.75
N LYS A 229 28.43 -25.30 14.21
CA LYS A 229 28.86 -26.03 13.00
C LYS A 229 28.36 -25.38 11.70
N LEU A 230 27.49 -24.38 11.76
CA LEU A 230 26.91 -23.79 10.55
C LEU A 230 27.91 -22.88 9.82
N ARG A 231 27.94 -23.04 8.50
CA ARG A 231 28.81 -22.29 7.59
C ARG A 231 27.95 -21.67 6.50
N HIS A 232 27.98 -20.34 6.44
CA HIS A 232 27.35 -19.56 5.40
C HIS A 232 28.43 -19.01 4.48
N GLU A 233 28.15 -18.92 3.19
CA GLU A 233 29.05 -18.29 2.23
C GLU A 233 29.11 -16.77 2.43
N PHE A 234 27.98 -16.15 2.81
CA PHE A 234 27.85 -14.70 2.93
C PHE A 234 27.52 -14.27 4.37
N VAL A 235 28.11 -13.16 4.80
CA VAL A 235 27.94 -12.60 6.16
C VAL A 235 26.47 -12.32 6.47
N VAL A 236 25.75 -11.68 5.54
CA VAL A 236 24.34 -11.32 5.76
C VAL A 236 23.42 -12.54 5.72
N CYS A 237 23.76 -13.61 5.00
CA CYS A 237 23.00 -14.86 5.07
C CYS A 237 23.06 -15.48 6.47
N ALA A 238 24.24 -15.43 7.13
CA ALA A 238 24.39 -15.88 8.51
C ALA A 238 23.52 -15.10 9.51
N LEU A 239 23.25 -13.82 9.23
CA LEU A 239 22.35 -12.99 10.04
C LEU A 239 20.88 -13.21 9.69
N GLN A 240 20.56 -13.42 8.42
CA GLN A 240 19.18 -13.49 7.96
C GLN A 240 18.51 -14.84 8.25
N HIS A 241 19.28 -15.93 8.28
CA HIS A 241 18.78 -17.28 8.57
C HIS A 241 19.78 -18.10 9.41
N PRO A 242 20.08 -17.66 10.64
CA PRO A 242 21.15 -18.21 11.47
C PRO A 242 20.96 -19.69 11.85
N LEU A 243 19.74 -20.24 11.76
CA LEU A 243 19.40 -21.62 12.13
C LEU A 243 19.51 -22.63 10.99
N HIS A 244 19.74 -22.16 9.75
CA HIS A 244 19.73 -23.01 8.56
C HIS A 244 21.01 -22.82 7.75
N ASP A 245 21.58 -23.93 7.29
CA ASP A 245 22.76 -23.99 6.43
C ASP A 245 22.55 -23.39 5.03
N SER A 246 21.36 -23.54 4.49
CA SER A 246 21.03 -23.19 3.11
C SER A 246 19.89 -22.18 3.03
N CYS A 247 20.04 -21.23 2.09
CA CYS A 247 19.04 -20.19 1.83
C CYS A 247 17.70 -20.83 1.42
N ALA A 248 17.72 -21.80 0.51
CA ALA A 248 16.51 -22.48 0.04
C ALA A 248 15.74 -23.15 1.18
N ARG A 249 16.42 -23.94 2.03
CA ARG A 249 15.78 -24.63 3.15
C ARG A 249 15.16 -23.65 4.14
N SER A 250 15.88 -22.58 4.49
CA SER A 250 15.34 -21.51 5.33
C SER A 250 14.07 -20.90 4.76
N LYS A 251 14.06 -20.59 3.45
CA LYS A 251 12.94 -19.89 2.82
C LYS A 251 11.74 -20.80 2.61
N ILE A 252 11.95 -22.07 2.30
CA ILE A 252 10.87 -23.08 2.24
C ILE A 252 10.25 -23.27 3.64
N ALA A 253 11.08 -23.39 4.69
CA ALA A 253 10.58 -23.48 6.06
C ALA A 253 9.80 -22.23 6.47
N LEU A 254 10.29 -21.04 6.09
CA LEU A 254 9.60 -19.77 6.32
C LEU A 254 8.24 -19.74 5.61
N LEU A 255 8.16 -20.19 4.36
CA LEU A 255 6.92 -20.24 3.57
C LEU A 255 5.84 -21.06 4.28
N PHE A 256 6.14 -22.29 4.70
CA PHE A 256 5.16 -23.15 5.36
C PHE A 256 4.77 -22.63 6.75
N ARG A 257 5.73 -22.15 7.54
CA ARG A 257 5.45 -21.57 8.87
C ARG A 257 4.62 -20.29 8.76
N GLU A 258 4.87 -19.48 7.74
CA GLU A 258 4.06 -18.29 7.47
C GLU A 258 2.69 -18.59 6.91
N PHE A 259 2.58 -19.59 6.05
CA PHE A 259 1.30 -20.05 5.55
C PHE A 259 0.39 -20.51 6.72
N ALA A 260 0.93 -21.29 7.66
CA ALA A 260 0.20 -21.70 8.86
C ALA A 260 -0.23 -20.51 9.74
N ARG A 261 0.63 -19.49 9.90
CA ARG A 261 0.30 -18.27 10.65
C ARG A 261 -0.73 -17.40 9.94
N ALA A 262 -0.62 -17.28 8.62
CA ALA A 262 -1.57 -16.57 7.80
C ALA A 262 -2.95 -17.23 7.82
N LEU A 263 -3.03 -18.56 7.82
CA LEU A 263 -4.29 -19.28 8.02
C LEU A 263 -4.96 -18.94 9.36
N LYS A 264 -4.19 -18.90 10.46
CA LYS A 264 -4.72 -18.52 11.79
C LYS A 264 -5.30 -17.09 11.81
N LEU A 265 -4.82 -16.20 10.94
CA LEU A 265 -5.35 -14.84 10.80
C LEU A 265 -6.56 -14.79 9.85
N TYR A 266 -6.50 -15.44 8.69
CA TYR A 266 -7.50 -15.32 7.63
C TYR A 266 -8.73 -16.20 7.83
N VAL A 267 -8.60 -17.37 8.48
CA VAL A 267 -9.75 -18.25 8.77
C VAL A 267 -10.80 -17.52 9.60
N PRO A 268 -10.47 -16.89 10.75
CA PRO A 268 -11.46 -16.14 11.54
C PRO A 268 -12.01 -14.93 10.77
N LEU A 269 -11.14 -14.15 10.11
CA LEU A 269 -11.53 -12.94 9.40
C LEU A 269 -12.54 -13.24 8.27
N ASN A 270 -12.21 -14.20 7.40
CA ASN A 270 -13.09 -14.58 6.30
C ASN A 270 -14.34 -15.29 6.83
N GLY A 271 -14.26 -15.95 7.98
CA GLY A 271 -15.38 -16.62 8.63
C GLY A 271 -16.42 -15.59 9.08
N ILE A 272 -15.98 -14.57 9.81
CA ILE A 272 -16.83 -13.44 10.25
C ILE A 272 -17.45 -12.75 9.04
N MET A 273 -16.67 -12.45 8.00
CA MET A 273 -17.17 -11.80 6.79
C MET A 273 -18.22 -12.67 6.06
N THR A 274 -18.01 -13.97 6.01
CA THR A 274 -18.94 -14.91 5.36
C THR A 274 -20.24 -15.04 6.17
N ALA A 275 -20.15 -15.12 7.50
CA ALA A 275 -21.31 -15.14 8.38
C ALA A 275 -22.13 -13.83 8.28
N ALA A 276 -21.48 -12.67 8.34
CA ALA A 276 -22.16 -11.38 8.32
C ALA A 276 -22.85 -11.06 7.00
N PHE A 277 -22.21 -11.34 5.85
CA PHE A 277 -22.71 -10.91 4.54
C PHE A 277 -23.40 -12.02 3.74
N ARG A 278 -23.23 -13.29 4.12
CA ARG A 278 -23.72 -14.44 3.33
C ARG A 278 -24.54 -15.42 4.15
N TRP A 279 -25.10 -15.00 5.29
CA TRP A 279 -25.91 -15.85 6.17
C TRP A 279 -26.98 -16.65 5.42
N ASN A 280 -27.76 -15.99 4.56
CA ASN A 280 -28.83 -16.64 3.77
C ASN A 280 -28.30 -17.63 2.71
N GLN A 281 -27.07 -17.45 2.23
CA GLN A 281 -26.45 -18.38 1.29
C GLN A 281 -25.90 -19.62 1.98
N ILE A 282 -25.55 -19.53 3.27
CA ILE A 282 -25.08 -20.66 4.06
C ILE A 282 -26.17 -21.72 4.18
N THR A 283 -27.43 -21.30 4.37
CA THR A 283 -28.57 -22.22 4.50
C THR A 283 -29.05 -22.78 3.16
N THR A 284 -28.97 -22.00 2.09
CA THR A 284 -29.47 -22.41 0.76
C THR A 284 -28.44 -23.18 -0.08
N GLN A 285 -27.14 -22.86 0.01
CA GLN A 285 -26.07 -23.45 -0.84
C GLN A 285 -24.75 -23.62 -0.05
N PRO A 286 -24.71 -24.53 0.93
CA PRO A 286 -23.57 -24.67 1.85
C PRO A 286 -22.28 -25.06 1.12
N GLU A 287 -22.31 -25.99 0.15
CA GLU A 287 -21.08 -26.46 -0.51
C GLU A 287 -20.35 -25.34 -1.27
N LYS A 288 -21.10 -24.47 -1.94
CA LYS A 288 -20.52 -23.34 -2.69
C LYS A 288 -19.98 -22.25 -1.78
N VAL A 289 -20.56 -22.06 -0.60
CA VAL A 289 -20.06 -21.09 0.38
C VAL A 289 -18.78 -21.60 1.00
N VAL A 290 -18.73 -22.88 1.40
CA VAL A 290 -17.53 -23.51 1.97
C VAL A 290 -16.38 -23.52 0.96
N LEU A 291 -16.62 -23.94 -0.28
CA LEU A 291 -15.57 -23.95 -1.31
C LEU A 291 -15.00 -22.55 -1.57
N ARG A 292 -15.86 -21.53 -1.71
CA ARG A 292 -15.42 -20.14 -1.91
C ARG A 292 -14.67 -19.61 -0.69
N PHE A 293 -15.11 -19.95 0.52
CA PHE A 293 -14.42 -19.62 1.75
C PHE A 293 -13.03 -20.25 1.80
N MET A 294 -12.90 -21.54 1.50
CA MET A 294 -11.61 -22.24 1.47
C MET A 294 -10.68 -21.67 0.41
N GLN A 295 -11.17 -21.45 -0.82
CA GLN A 295 -10.40 -20.84 -1.90
C GLN A 295 -9.91 -19.43 -1.54
N SER A 296 -10.79 -18.59 -1.00
CA SER A 296 -10.44 -17.23 -0.58
C SER A 296 -9.40 -17.22 0.54
N THR A 297 -9.59 -18.08 1.54
CA THR A 297 -8.68 -18.19 2.69
C THR A 297 -7.32 -18.74 2.30
N PHE A 298 -7.29 -19.82 1.52
CA PHE A 298 -6.06 -20.40 0.99
C PHE A 298 -5.29 -19.38 0.14
N ARG A 299 -5.96 -18.70 -0.79
CA ARG A 299 -5.33 -17.69 -1.65
C ARG A 299 -4.76 -16.52 -0.86
N SER A 300 -5.50 -16.03 0.15
CA SER A 300 -5.03 -14.95 1.02
C SER A 300 -3.82 -15.36 1.87
N ALA A 301 -3.86 -16.59 2.41
CA ALA A 301 -2.77 -17.14 3.21
C ALA A 301 -1.52 -17.39 2.36
N LEU A 302 -1.70 -17.90 1.14
CA LEU A 302 -0.62 -18.10 0.18
C LEU A 302 0.01 -16.78 -0.24
N PHE A 303 -0.81 -15.76 -0.53
CA PHE A 303 -0.32 -14.41 -0.82
C PHE A 303 0.56 -13.87 0.31
N LEU A 304 0.10 -13.89 1.56
CA LEU A 304 0.86 -13.35 2.68
C LEU A 304 2.16 -14.14 2.92
N ALA A 305 2.11 -15.47 2.83
CA ALA A 305 3.28 -16.33 2.99
C ALA A 305 4.30 -16.10 1.87
N ALA A 306 3.85 -15.99 0.62
CA ALA A 306 4.70 -15.70 -0.54
C ALA A 306 5.30 -14.29 -0.44
N TYR A 307 4.52 -13.29 -0.06
CA TYR A 307 4.97 -11.91 0.17
C TYR A 307 6.18 -11.86 1.10
N VAL A 308 6.08 -12.46 2.28
CA VAL A 308 7.14 -12.47 3.29
C VAL A 308 8.34 -13.29 2.81
N THR A 309 8.08 -14.47 2.24
CA THR A 309 9.14 -15.39 1.80
C THR A 309 9.95 -14.78 0.67
N ILE A 310 9.31 -14.20 -0.34
CA ILE A 310 10.00 -13.55 -1.47
C ILE A 310 10.76 -12.32 -0.99
N GLY A 311 10.17 -11.47 -0.15
CA GLY A 311 10.87 -10.32 0.43
C GLY A 311 12.14 -10.71 1.19
N MET A 312 12.13 -11.85 1.88
CA MET A 312 13.32 -12.39 2.54
C MET A 312 14.24 -13.16 1.60
N ALA A 313 13.74 -13.80 0.54
CA ALA A 313 14.55 -14.58 -0.38
C ALA A 313 15.33 -13.70 -1.36
N THR A 314 14.77 -12.57 -1.80
CA THR A 314 15.37 -11.73 -2.84
C THR A 314 16.80 -11.30 -2.52
N PRO A 315 17.16 -10.83 -1.30
CA PRO A 315 18.56 -10.50 -1.01
C PRO A 315 19.49 -11.70 -1.13
N CYS A 316 19.06 -12.90 -0.72
CA CYS A 316 19.84 -14.13 -0.85
C CYS A 316 20.05 -14.55 -2.32
N ILE A 317 19.08 -14.26 -3.21
CA ILE A 317 19.15 -14.60 -4.64
C ILE A 317 20.01 -13.59 -5.40
N VAL A 318 19.88 -12.30 -5.10
CA VAL A 318 20.56 -11.21 -5.82
C VAL A 318 22.04 -11.10 -5.40
N ARG A 319 22.34 -11.36 -4.13
CA ARG A 319 23.68 -11.20 -3.54
C ARG A 319 24.78 -11.99 -4.25
N PRO A 320 24.63 -13.28 -4.58
CA PRO A 320 25.65 -14.03 -5.32
C PRO A 320 25.92 -13.45 -6.71
N ALA A 321 24.87 -12.95 -7.40
CA ALA A 321 24.98 -12.40 -8.75
C ALA A 321 25.67 -11.03 -8.77
N VAL A 322 25.39 -10.17 -7.79
CA VAL A 322 25.98 -8.83 -7.69
C VAL A 322 27.37 -8.88 -7.02
N ASN A 323 27.59 -9.88 -6.15
CA ASN A 323 28.78 -10.05 -5.32
C ASN A 323 29.17 -8.79 -4.51
N ARG A 324 28.19 -7.94 -4.19
CA ARG A 324 28.29 -6.77 -3.32
C ARG A 324 26.99 -6.58 -2.53
N GLU A 325 27.10 -6.00 -1.33
CA GLU A 325 25.93 -5.54 -0.59
C GLU A 325 25.61 -4.09 -0.95
N ALA A 326 24.33 -3.80 -1.18
CA ALA A 326 23.85 -2.46 -1.42
C ALA A 326 22.38 -2.31 -0.98
N HIS A 327 21.98 -1.08 -0.65
CA HIS A 327 20.62 -0.78 -0.21
C HIS A 327 19.55 -1.10 -1.26
N TRP A 328 19.86 -0.90 -2.55
CA TRP A 328 18.92 -1.14 -3.65
C TRP A 328 18.46 -2.61 -3.72
N ILE A 329 19.26 -3.57 -3.23
CA ILE A 329 18.90 -5.00 -3.19
C ILE A 329 17.65 -5.22 -2.34
N TYR A 330 17.50 -4.44 -1.27
CA TYR A 330 16.36 -4.54 -0.35
C TYR A 330 15.14 -3.74 -0.82
N VAL A 331 15.37 -2.67 -1.59
CA VAL A 331 14.28 -2.01 -2.34
C VAL A 331 13.71 -3.00 -3.36
N LEU A 332 14.57 -3.69 -4.12
CA LEU A 332 14.16 -4.75 -5.05
C LEU A 332 13.45 -5.90 -4.32
N ALA A 333 13.87 -6.24 -3.11
CA ALA A 333 13.18 -7.23 -2.29
C ALA A 333 11.74 -6.83 -1.97
N GLY A 334 11.48 -5.57 -1.64
CA GLY A 334 10.11 -5.07 -1.44
C GLY A 334 9.30 -4.99 -2.72
N VAL A 335 9.91 -4.66 -3.86
CA VAL A 335 9.26 -4.71 -5.18
C VAL A 335 8.86 -6.16 -5.52
N ALA A 336 9.78 -7.12 -5.35
CA ALA A 336 9.54 -8.54 -5.60
C ALA A 336 8.50 -9.13 -4.64
N ALA A 337 8.52 -8.73 -3.36
CA ALA A 337 7.48 -9.11 -2.40
C ALA A 337 6.12 -8.56 -2.81
N GLY A 338 6.04 -7.26 -3.13
CA GLY A 338 4.81 -6.58 -3.49
C GLY A 338 4.15 -7.15 -4.75
N SER A 339 4.93 -7.67 -5.70
CA SER A 339 4.39 -8.34 -6.89
C SER A 339 3.62 -9.63 -6.57
N MET A 340 3.84 -10.25 -5.40
CA MET A 340 3.10 -11.45 -4.97
C MET A 340 1.61 -11.17 -4.76
N VAL A 341 1.18 -9.91 -4.71
CA VAL A 341 -0.25 -9.53 -4.70
C VAL A 341 -1.00 -10.03 -5.94
N LEU A 342 -0.29 -10.40 -7.02
CA LEU A 342 -0.89 -11.06 -8.18
C LEU A 342 -1.60 -12.37 -7.83
N ILE A 343 -1.19 -13.04 -6.75
CA ILE A 343 -1.88 -14.23 -6.20
C ILE A 343 -3.30 -13.88 -5.77
N GLU A 344 -3.55 -12.65 -5.32
CA GLU A 344 -4.89 -12.21 -4.91
C GLU A 344 -5.80 -11.85 -6.09
N ALA A 345 -7.12 -11.87 -5.82
CA ALA A 345 -8.12 -11.46 -6.81
C ALA A 345 -7.86 -10.02 -7.27
N PRO A 346 -8.03 -9.71 -8.58
CA PRO A 346 -7.82 -8.37 -9.13
C PRO A 346 -8.48 -7.24 -8.33
N GLY A 347 -9.73 -7.43 -7.89
CA GLY A 347 -10.47 -6.43 -7.11
C GLY A 347 -9.91 -6.15 -5.70
N ARG A 348 -9.09 -7.05 -5.15
CA ARG A 348 -8.50 -6.91 -3.80
C ARG A 348 -7.08 -6.35 -3.83
N ARG A 349 -6.39 -6.40 -4.96
CA ARG A 349 -4.98 -5.97 -5.10
C ARG A 349 -4.80 -4.51 -4.73
N LEU A 350 -5.66 -3.63 -5.26
CA LEU A 350 -5.61 -2.20 -4.98
C LEU A 350 -5.94 -1.89 -3.51
N GLU A 351 -6.97 -2.51 -2.93
CA GLU A 351 -7.32 -2.29 -1.53
C GLU A 351 -6.20 -2.74 -0.56
N LEU A 352 -5.53 -3.85 -0.86
CA LEU A 352 -4.36 -4.28 -0.08
C LEU A 352 -3.19 -3.30 -0.24
N GLY A 353 -2.93 -2.81 -1.45
CA GLY A 353 -1.91 -1.79 -1.70
C GLY A 353 -2.21 -0.50 -0.93
N LEU A 354 -3.45 -0.02 -0.98
CA LEU A 354 -3.91 1.18 -0.26
C LEU A 354 -3.97 1.00 1.26
N TYR A 355 -4.03 -0.24 1.76
CA TYR A 355 -3.86 -0.51 3.19
C TYR A 355 -2.40 -0.33 3.63
N CYS A 356 -1.43 -0.74 2.80
CA CYS A 356 0.00 -0.60 3.07
C CYS A 356 0.52 0.82 2.81
N LEU A 357 -0.04 1.51 1.81
CA LEU A 357 0.45 2.81 1.33
C LEU A 357 0.54 3.90 2.42
N PRO A 358 -0.45 4.10 3.31
CA PRO A 358 -0.33 5.07 4.41
C PRO A 358 0.89 4.84 5.30
N ARG A 359 1.22 3.57 5.59
CA ARG A 359 2.38 3.20 6.41
C ARG A 359 3.69 3.41 5.66
N ALA A 360 3.70 3.11 4.36
CA ALA A 360 4.83 3.42 3.50
C ALA A 360 5.08 4.93 3.41
N LEU A 361 4.05 5.75 3.19
CA LEU A 361 4.14 7.21 3.14
C LEU A 361 4.62 7.82 4.47
N GLU A 362 4.06 7.34 5.60
CA GLU A 362 4.48 7.77 6.93
C GLU A 362 5.97 7.51 7.16
N SER A 363 6.42 6.29 6.85
CA SER A 363 7.82 5.90 6.97
C SER A 363 8.72 6.68 6.01
N PHE A 364 8.31 6.83 4.75
CA PHE A 364 9.08 7.56 3.74
C PHE A 364 9.30 9.01 4.15
N TRP A 365 8.26 9.70 4.62
CA TRP A 365 8.37 11.07 5.11
C TRP A 365 9.36 11.18 6.27
N ARG A 366 9.31 10.25 7.23
CA ARG A 366 10.26 10.21 8.35
C ARG A 366 11.69 9.89 7.90
N CYS A 367 11.88 9.00 6.92
CA CYS A 367 13.19 8.76 6.30
C CYS A 367 13.72 10.05 5.63
N MET A 368 12.88 10.76 4.87
CA MET A 368 13.26 12.01 4.20
C MET A 368 13.72 13.08 5.19
N ILE A 369 13.05 13.19 6.35
CA ILE A 369 13.50 14.09 7.43
C ILE A 369 14.84 13.62 8.00
N LYS A 370 14.98 12.32 8.28
CA LYS A 370 16.20 11.74 8.86
C LYS A 370 17.42 11.88 7.94
N TRP A 371 17.23 11.76 6.63
CA TRP A 371 18.27 11.96 5.63
C TRP A 371 18.59 13.44 5.35
N GLY A 372 17.82 14.37 5.93
CA GLY A 372 18.01 15.80 5.74
C GLY A 372 17.42 16.36 4.43
N TYR A 373 16.70 15.56 3.65
CA TYR A 373 16.04 16.02 2.41
C TYR A 373 14.73 16.78 2.67
N ALA A 374 14.11 16.58 3.84
CA ALA A 374 12.90 17.28 4.23
C ALA A 374 13.03 17.88 5.63
N ARG A 375 12.25 18.92 5.91
CA ARG A 375 12.12 19.50 7.26
C ARG A 375 10.73 19.21 7.80
N ASN A 376 10.65 19.05 9.12
CA ASN A 376 9.36 18.88 9.78
C ASN A 376 8.58 20.19 9.71
N VAL A 377 7.41 20.18 9.08
CA VAL A 377 6.54 21.35 8.96
C VAL A 377 5.60 21.40 10.16
N PRO A 378 5.65 22.45 11.00
CA PRO A 378 4.68 22.62 12.08
C PRO A 378 3.25 22.58 11.55
N HIS A 379 2.39 21.74 12.15
CA HIS A 379 1.00 21.56 11.74
C HIS A 379 0.78 21.12 10.28
N GLY A 380 1.80 20.57 9.62
CA GLY A 380 1.68 20.07 8.24
C GLY A 380 0.64 18.96 8.08
N ASP A 381 0.36 18.21 9.15
CA ASP A 381 -0.72 17.22 9.19
C ASP A 381 -2.11 17.84 9.06
N VAL A 382 -2.37 18.98 9.73
CA VAL A 382 -3.64 19.71 9.61
C VAL A 382 -3.78 20.30 8.21
N PHE A 383 -2.72 20.88 7.66
CA PHE A 383 -2.73 21.46 6.31
C PHE A 383 -2.99 20.40 5.21
N LEU A 384 -2.29 19.27 5.28
CA LEU A 384 -2.48 18.16 4.34
C LEU A 384 -3.89 17.58 4.43
N PHE A 385 -4.40 17.38 5.65
CA PHE A 385 -5.77 16.94 5.85
C PHE A 385 -6.78 17.94 5.27
N SER A 386 -6.59 19.23 5.54
CA SER A 386 -7.48 20.30 5.05
C SER A 386 -7.56 20.28 3.53
N THR A 387 -6.41 20.25 2.85
CA THR A 387 -6.37 20.17 1.39
C THR A 387 -7.00 18.88 0.86
N ALA A 388 -6.70 17.74 1.46
CA ALA A 388 -7.28 16.45 1.07
C ALA A 388 -8.79 16.40 1.29
N MET A 389 -9.30 17.10 2.31
CA MET A 389 -10.72 17.17 2.59
C MET A 389 -11.46 18.08 1.61
N GLY A 390 -10.88 19.22 1.24
CA GLY A 390 -11.41 20.07 0.17
C GLY A 390 -11.60 19.28 -1.12
N VAL A 391 -10.57 18.57 -1.58
CA VAL A 391 -10.66 17.75 -2.79
C VAL A 391 -11.71 16.65 -2.64
N LEU A 392 -11.77 15.98 -1.47
CA LEU A 392 -12.77 14.95 -1.22
C LEU A 392 -14.20 15.49 -1.29
N MET A 393 -14.46 16.66 -0.68
CA MET A 393 -15.79 17.26 -0.69
C MET A 393 -16.18 17.75 -2.08
N MET A 394 -15.23 18.29 -2.86
CA MET A 394 -15.44 18.62 -4.27
C MET A 394 -15.86 17.39 -5.09
N LEU A 395 -15.15 16.26 -4.94
CA LEU A 395 -15.49 15.01 -5.61
C LEU A 395 -16.83 14.44 -5.14
N TYR A 396 -17.09 14.50 -3.83
CA TYR A 396 -18.32 13.98 -3.23
C TYR A 396 -19.58 14.66 -3.76
N GLN A 397 -19.55 15.98 -3.89
CA GLN A 397 -20.72 16.74 -4.35
C GLN A 397 -20.90 16.66 -5.87
N ASN A 398 -19.81 16.71 -6.63
CA ASN A 398 -19.89 16.95 -8.07
C ASN A 398 -19.65 15.71 -8.92
N GLU A 399 -18.94 14.71 -8.40
CA GLU A 399 -18.54 13.51 -9.14
C GLU A 399 -18.70 12.25 -8.26
N PRO A 400 -19.89 12.02 -7.66
CA PRO A 400 -20.11 10.92 -6.69
C PRO A 400 -19.82 9.54 -7.28
N ASP A 401 -19.95 9.36 -8.60
CA ASP A 401 -19.66 8.10 -9.30
C ASP A 401 -18.19 7.67 -9.23
N THR A 402 -17.29 8.60 -8.89
CA THR A 402 -15.84 8.32 -8.76
C THR A 402 -15.47 7.74 -7.39
N ILE A 403 -16.38 7.86 -6.42
CA ILE A 403 -16.20 7.36 -5.06
C ILE A 403 -16.77 5.95 -4.97
N ASN A 404 -16.06 5.06 -4.27
CA ASN A 404 -16.53 3.71 -4.05
C ASN A 404 -17.89 3.71 -3.31
N PRO A 405 -18.89 2.89 -3.75
CA PRO A 405 -20.25 2.95 -3.23
C PRO A 405 -20.37 2.79 -1.70
N HIS A 406 -19.50 1.99 -1.08
CA HIS A 406 -19.50 1.83 0.37
C HIS A 406 -19.11 3.13 1.08
N TYR A 407 -18.07 3.81 0.58
CA TYR A 407 -17.63 5.11 1.09
C TYR A 407 -18.68 6.18 0.84
N LEU A 408 -19.26 6.20 -0.36
CA LEU A 408 -20.30 7.15 -0.72
C LEU A 408 -21.52 7.01 0.20
N SER A 409 -21.92 5.78 0.54
CA SER A 409 -23.02 5.52 1.49
C SER A 409 -22.72 6.08 2.87
N VAL A 410 -21.51 5.82 3.40
CA VAL A 410 -21.07 6.36 4.69
C VAL A 410 -21.03 7.89 4.67
N MET A 411 -20.40 8.48 3.65
CA MET A 411 -20.31 9.93 3.49
C MET A 411 -21.70 10.58 3.37
N THR A 412 -22.63 9.95 2.65
CA THR A 412 -24.01 10.45 2.53
C THR A 412 -24.76 10.41 3.85
N ARG A 413 -24.50 9.41 4.71
CA ARG A 413 -25.06 9.38 6.05
C ARG A 413 -24.50 10.49 6.95
N PHE A 414 -23.23 10.85 6.79
CA PHE A 414 -22.58 11.88 7.61
C PHE A 414 -22.84 13.31 7.13
N PHE A 415 -22.69 13.56 5.83
CA PHE A 415 -22.78 14.91 5.25
C PHE A 415 -24.16 15.25 4.71
N GLY A 416 -24.97 14.24 4.38
CA GLY A 416 -26.22 14.43 3.64
C GLY A 416 -25.99 14.78 2.18
N ARG A 417 -27.07 14.77 1.39
CA ARG A 417 -27.07 15.37 0.05
C ARG A 417 -27.23 16.89 0.22
N ASN A 418 -26.25 17.66 -0.25
CA ASN A 418 -26.18 19.11 -0.05
C ASN A 418 -26.23 19.85 -1.38
#